data_AF-A0A968QJ75-F1
#
_entry.id   AF-A0A968QJ75-F1
#
_cell.length_a   1.000
_cell.length_b   1.000
_cell.length_c   1.000
_cell.angle_alpha   90.00
_cell.angle_beta   90.00
_cell.angle_gamma   90.00
#
_symmetry.space_group_name_H-M   'P 1'
#
loop_
_entity.id
_entity.type
_entity.pdbx_description
1 polymer ?
#
loop_
_entity_poly.entity_id
_entity_poly.type
_entity_poly.pdbx_seq_one_letter_code
_entity_poly.pdbx_strand_id
1 'polypeptide(L)' 'MGKLTSEALAMMPDEWLLELIEAASMIDEGLIRELLVRIPPEHPTLAQAIQLEVDNFDFEHIMNLAQAAVKL' A
#
# COMPACT_ATOMS: atom_id res chain seq x y z
N MET A 1 -11.80 -8.91 -8.76
CA MET A 1 -10.67 -8.51 -7.91
C MET A 1 -11.13 -7.33 -7.08
N GLY A 2 -10.87 -7.34 -5.77
CA GLY A 2 -11.29 -6.27 -4.86
C GLY A 2 -10.45 -5.02 -5.08
N LYS A 3 -11.08 -3.84 -5.05
CA LYS A 3 -10.40 -2.55 -5.15
C LYS A 3 -9.59 -2.28 -3.88
N LEU A 4 -8.41 -1.65 -3.99
CA LEU A 4 -7.68 -1.16 -2.82
C LEU A 4 -8.51 -0.08 -2.11
N THR A 5 -8.58 -0.14 -0.78
CA THR A 5 -9.26 0.88 0.04
C THR A 5 -8.41 1.26 1.24
N SER A 6 -8.67 2.44 1.83
CA SER A 6 -7.97 2.90 3.02
C SER A 6 -8.28 2.03 4.24
N GLU A 7 -9.49 1.46 4.35
CA GLU A 7 -9.83 0.53 5.43
C GLU A 7 -9.04 -0.77 5.35
N ALA A 8 -8.75 -1.26 4.13
CA ALA A 8 -7.92 -2.42 3.93
C ALA A 8 -6.45 -2.14 4.30
N LEU A 9 -5.96 -0.93 4.02
CA LEU A 9 -4.63 -0.48 4.42
C LEU A 9 -4.52 -0.29 5.95
N ALA A 10 -5.57 0.19 6.61
CA ALA A 10 -5.62 0.40 8.05
C ALA A 10 -5.49 -0.88 8.90
N MET A 11 -5.43 -2.06 8.27
CA MET A 11 -5.08 -3.32 8.93
C MET A 11 -3.56 -3.43 9.21
N MET A 12 -2.74 -2.69 8.45
CA MET A 12 -1.29 -2.61 8.65
C MET A 12 -0.96 -1.55 9.72
N PRO A 13 0.16 -1.68 10.45
CA PRO A 13 0.56 -0.71 11.46
C PRO A 13 0.92 0.65 10.82
N ASP A 14 0.73 1.73 11.57
CA ASP A 14 1.00 3.11 11.13
C ASP A 14 2.42 3.29 10.57
N GLU A 15 3.44 2.66 11.17
CA GLU A 15 4.81 2.68 10.67
C GLU A 15 4.92 2.14 9.23
N TRP A 16 4.25 1.02 8.94
CA TRP A 16 4.23 0.44 7.60
C TRP A 16 3.47 1.34 6.61
N LEU A 17 2.41 2.02 7.06
CA LEU A 17 1.66 2.98 6.24
C LEU A 17 2.50 4.20 5.89
N LEU A 18 3.30 4.70 6.83
CA LEU A 18 4.23 5.81 6.59
C LEU A 18 5.31 5.42 5.58
N GLU A 19 5.89 4.22 5.71
CA GLU A 19 6.84 3.69 4.72
C GLU A 19 6.20 3.54 3.34
N LEU A 20 4.93 3.10 3.26
CA LEU A 20 4.20 3.01 2.00
C LEU A 20 3.95 4.38 1.36
N ILE A 21 3.60 5.39 2.16
CA ILE A 21 3.43 6.78 1.70
C ILE A 21 4.74 7.30 1.12
N GLU A 22 5.85 7.09 1.82
CA GLU A 22 7.18 7.50 1.37
C GLU A 22 7.57 6.81 0.06
N ALA A 23 7.45 5.48 0.00
CA ALA A 23 7.75 4.69 -1.18
C ALA A 23 6.92 5.12 -2.40
N ALA A 24 5.61 5.34 -2.22
CA ALA A 24 4.72 5.80 -3.27
C ALA A 24 5.07 7.24 -3.73
N SER A 25 5.44 8.13 -2.81
CA SER A 25 5.85 9.50 -3.13
C SER A 25 7.15 9.55 -3.95
N MET A 26 8.03 8.57 -3.77
CA MET A 26 9.28 8.42 -4.51
C MET A 26 9.13 7.58 -5.79
N ILE A 27 7.96 6.99 -6.04
CA ILE A 27 7.74 6.03 -7.14
C ILE A 27 8.74 4.85 -7.03
N ASP A 28 9.05 4.44 -5.80
CA ASP A 28 10.01 3.38 -5.53
C ASP A 28 9.32 2.01 -5.50
N GLU A 29 9.20 1.39 -6.68
CA GLU A 29 8.67 0.03 -6.81
C GLU A 29 9.45 -1.00 -5.99
N GLY A 30 10.75 -0.80 -5.77
CA GLY A 30 11.59 -1.71 -5.01
C GLY A 30 11.16 -1.74 -3.55
N LEU A 31 11.05 -0.55 -2.95
CA LEU A 31 10.60 -0.40 -1.57
C LEU A 31 9.14 -0.87 -1.40
N ILE A 32 8.26 -0.60 -2.36
CA ILE A 32 6.89 -1.13 -2.32
C ILE A 32 6.90 -2.66 -2.33
N ARG A 33 7.72 -3.31 -3.18
CA ARG A 33 7.83 -4.78 -3.19
C ARG A 33 8.34 -5.34 -1.86
N GLU A 34 9.29 -4.68 -1.22
CA GLU A 34 9.75 -5.07 0.14
C GLU A 34 8.62 -4.97 1.17
N LEU A 35 7.82 -3.91 1.10
CA LEU A 35 6.63 -3.74 1.95
C LEU A 35 5.58 -4.81 1.70
N LEU A 36 5.37 -5.26 0.46
CA LEU A 36 4.45 -6.35 0.13
C LEU A 36 4.85 -7.68 0.77
N VAL A 37 6.16 -7.95 0.89
CA VAL A 37 6.67 -9.16 1.57
C VAL A 37 6.39 -9.14 3.07
N ARG A 38 6.24 -7.95 3.67
CA ARG A 38 5.90 -7.77 5.09
C ARG A 38 4.41 -7.93 5.39
N ILE A 39 3.55 -8.01 4.37
CA ILE A 39 2.12 -8.22 4.56
C ILE A 39 1.88 -9.65 5.07
N PRO A 40 1.08 -9.84 6.14
CA PRO A 40 0.76 -11.17 6.64
C PRO A 40 0.10 -12.04 5.56
N PRO A 41 0.46 -13.34 5.45
CA PRO A 41 -0.07 -14.24 4.43
C PRO A 41 -1.59 -14.46 4.54
N GLU A 42 -2.21 -14.10 5.66
CA GLU A 42 -3.66 -14.09 5.89
C GLU A 42 -4.38 -12.99 5.09
N HIS A 43 -3.64 -12.00 4.57
CA HIS A 43 -4.15 -10.88 3.78
C HIS A 43 -3.60 -10.86 2.34
N PRO A 44 -3.67 -11.97 1.57
CA PRO A 44 -3.07 -12.03 0.24
C PRO A 44 -3.78 -11.09 -0.75
N THR A 45 -5.04 -10.75 -0.50
CA THR A 45 -5.81 -9.80 -1.29
C THR A 45 -5.30 -8.36 -1.16
N LEU A 46 -4.73 -7.98 -0.01
CA LEU A 46 -4.14 -6.66 0.19
C LEU A 46 -2.89 -6.50 -0.67
N ALA A 47 -1.99 -7.49 -0.62
CA ALA A 47 -0.77 -7.48 -1.42
C ALA A 47 -1.07 -7.44 -2.92
N GLN A 48 -2.05 -8.24 -3.38
CA GLN A 48 -2.47 -8.24 -4.79
C GLN A 48 -3.09 -6.90 -5.21
N ALA A 49 -3.89 -6.28 -4.35
CA ALA A 49 -4.51 -5.00 -4.65
C ALA A 49 -3.44 -3.89 -4.80
N ILE A 50 -2.46 -3.83 -3.89
CA ILE A 50 -1.35 -2.86 -4.00
C ILE A 50 -0.49 -3.14 -5.24
N GLN A 51 -0.17 -4.40 -5.53
CA GLN A 51 0.60 -4.76 -6.73
C GLN A 51 -0.12 -4.32 -8.01
N LEU A 52 -1.45 -4.44 -8.08
CA LEU A 52 -2.23 -3.99 -9.22
C LEU A 52 -2.12 -2.47 -9.43
N GLU A 53 -2.16 -1.68 -8.37
CA GLU A 53 -1.97 -0.23 -8.45
C GLU A 53 -0.55 0.11 -8.94
N VAL A 54 0.47 -0.61 -8.46
CA VAL A 54 1.86 -0.46 -8.93
C VAL A 54 1.98 -0.80 -10.42
N ASP A 55 1.39 -1.92 -10.85
CA ASP A 55 1.41 -2.36 -12.25
C ASP A 55 0.70 -1.35 -13.19
N ASN A 56 -0.26 -0.59 -12.67
CA ASN A 56 -0.95 0.48 -13.37
C ASN A 56 -0.25 1.86 -13.24
N PHE A 57 0.86 1.93 -12.52
CA PHE A 57 1.57 3.17 -12.19
C PHE A 57 0.73 4.17 -11.34
N ASP A 58 -0.26 3.68 -10.59
CA ASP A 58 -1.19 4.46 -9.78
C ASP A 58 -0.63 4.78 -8.37
N PHE A 59 0.63 5.22 -8.28
CA PHE A 59 1.32 5.50 -7.01
C PHE A 59 0.64 6.62 -6.19
N GLU A 60 0.08 7.63 -6.87
CA GLU A 60 -0.68 8.70 -6.21
C GLU A 60 -1.91 8.15 -5.48
N HIS A 61 -2.58 7.15 -6.06
CA HIS A 61 -3.74 6.52 -5.44
C HIS A 61 -3.35 5.71 -4.20
N ILE A 62 -2.25 4.94 -4.27
CA ILE A 62 -1.68 4.23 -3.11
C ILE A 62 -1.38 5.22 -1.98
N MET A 63 -0.68 6.31 -2.31
CA MET A 63 -0.28 7.33 -1.35
C MET A 63 -1.50 7.97 -0.66
N ASN A 64 -2.52 8.37 -1.43
CA ASN A 64 -3.74 8.98 -0.89
C ASN A 64 -4.52 8.05 0.03
N LEU A 65 -4.63 6.76 -0.33
CA LEU A 65 -5.32 5.78 0.50
C LEU A 65 -4.53 5.48 1.79
N ALA A 66 -3.21 5.44 1.73
CA ALA A 66 -2.35 5.23 2.90
C ALA A 66 -2.40 6.44 3.86
N GLN A 67 -2.37 7.67 3.34
CA GLN A 67 -2.58 8.89 4.15
C GLN A 67 -3.95 8.87 4.85
N ALA A 68 -5.01 8.52 4.11
CA ALA A 68 -6.36 8.39 4.67
C ALA A 68 -6.44 7.31 5.76
N ALA A 69 -5.69 6.22 5.63
CA ALA A 69 -5.65 5.13 6.62
C ALA A 69 -5.01 5.57 7.94
N VAL A 70 -3.91 6.34 7.88
CA VAL A 70 -3.20 6.87 9.06
C VAL A 70 -3.79 8.21 9.55
N LYS A 71 -4.87 8.69 8.91
CA LYS A 71 -5.58 9.96 9.21
C LYS A 71 -4.69 11.20 9.14
N LEU A 72 -3.78 11.23 8.17
CA LEU A 72 -2.97 12.40 7.82
C LEU A 72 -3.70 13.34 6.85
#